data_AF-A0A3B9V485-F1
#
_entry.id   AF-A0A3B9V485-F1
#
_cell.length_a   1.000
_cell.length_b   1.000
_cell.length_c   1.000
_cell.angle_alpha   90.00
_cell.angle_beta   90.00
_cell.angle_gamma   90.00
#
_symmetry.space_group_name_H-M   'P 1'
#
loop_
_entity.id
_entity.type
_entity.pdbx_description
1 polymer ?
#
loop_
_entity_poly.entity_id
_entity_poly.type
_entity_poly.pdbx_seq_one_letter_code
_entity_poly.pdbx_strand_id
1 'polypeptide(L)'
;MNLARRTQYLKALGITRWQNRPSVSEVDKEGTTRPKDPSVIKPSPTQGGSSTFDQLALEAAMCTRCVLHETRNRVVFGSGNVKASWLFVGEAPGREEDRSGEAFVGRAGQLLNSMLFALGLDREDVYIANVL
;
A
#
# COMPACT_ATOMS: atom_id res chain seq x y z
N MET A 1 -21.28 0.07 -12.02
CA MET A 1 -20.70 1.21 -12.78
C MET A 1 -19.85 0.64 -13.91
N ASN A 2 -20.11 1.03 -15.17
CA ASN A 2 -19.39 0.49 -16.34
C ASN A 2 -17.88 0.85 -16.26
N LEU A 3 -17.01 -0.15 -16.43
CA LEU A 3 -15.55 -0.01 -16.31
C LEU A 3 -14.96 0.97 -17.33
N ALA A 4 -15.50 1.01 -18.55
CA ALA A 4 -15.07 1.95 -19.58
C ALA A 4 -15.34 3.41 -19.14
N ARG A 5 -16.51 3.63 -18.55
CA ARG A 5 -16.90 4.94 -18.02
C ARG A 5 -16.04 5.35 -16.81
N ARG A 6 -15.72 4.43 -15.90
CA ARG A 6 -14.79 4.68 -14.79
C ARG A 6 -13.40 5.07 -15.29
N THR A 7 -12.89 4.38 -16.31
CA THR A 7 -11.57 4.66 -16.90
C THR A 7 -11.52 6.05 -17.54
N GLN A 8 -12.58 6.45 -18.23
CA GLN A 8 -12.69 7.78 -18.83
C GLN A 8 -12.67 8.89 -17.77
N TYR A 9 -13.39 8.71 -16.65
CA TYR A 9 -13.36 9.68 -15.55
C TYR A 9 -11.97 9.79 -14.91
N LEU A 10 -11.29 8.68 -14.64
CA LEU A 10 -9.94 8.70 -14.08
C LEU A 10 -8.97 9.45 -14.99
N LYS A 11 -9.05 9.22 -16.30
CA LYS A 11 -8.24 9.93 -17.29
C LYS A 11 -8.54 11.44 -17.29
N ALA A 12 -9.81 11.83 -17.24
CA ALA A 12 -10.20 13.24 -17.20
C ALA A 12 -9.74 13.96 -15.92
N LEU A 13 -9.65 13.24 -14.80
CA LEU A 13 -9.13 13.74 -13.53
C LEU A 13 -7.59 13.75 -13.47
N GLY A 14 -6.89 13.33 -14.52
CA GLY A 14 -5.42 13.20 -14.52
C GLY A 14 -4.89 12.08 -13.63
N ILE A 15 -5.75 11.13 -13.23
CA ILE A 15 -5.37 10.03 -12.34
C ILE A 15 -4.86 8.86 -13.19
N THR A 16 -3.57 8.56 -13.07
CA THR A 16 -2.95 7.39 -13.70
C THR A 16 -3.47 6.10 -13.06
N ARG A 17 -4.06 5.22 -13.87
CA ARG A 17 -4.47 3.90 -13.41
C ARG A 17 -3.27 2.95 -13.43
N TRP A 18 -2.77 2.61 -12.25
CA TRP A 18 -1.81 1.52 -12.09
C TRP A 18 -2.48 0.19 -12.41
N GLN A 19 -1.81 -0.63 -13.22
CA GLN A 19 -2.21 -1.99 -13.54
C GLN A 19 -1.10 -2.94 -13.08
N ASN A 20 -1.47 -4.15 -12.69
CA ASN A 20 -0.47 -5.16 -12.37
C ASN A 20 0.44 -5.36 -13.57
N ARG A 21 1.76 -5.29 -13.33
CA ARG A 21 2.72 -5.75 -14.33
C ARG A 21 2.47 -7.24 -14.54
N PRO A 22 2.27 -7.70 -15.80
CA PRO A 22 2.14 -9.13 -16.05
C PRO A 22 3.36 -9.85 -15.48
N SER A 23 3.15 -11.02 -14.90
CA SER A 23 4.25 -11.82 -14.36
C SER A 23 5.25 -12.11 -15.49
N VAL A 24 6.54 -12.16 -15.16
CA VAL A 24 7.62 -12.41 -16.14
C VAL A 24 7.35 -13.67 -16.98
N SER A 25 6.60 -14.65 -16.44
CA SER A 25 6.16 -15.86 -17.12
C SER A 25 5.13 -15.68 -18.25
N GLU A 26 4.47 -14.52 -18.36
CA GLU A 26 3.45 -14.23 -19.37
C GLU A 26 3.99 -13.44 -20.57
N VAL A 27 5.25 -12.97 -20.50
CA VAL A 27 5.86 -12.13 -21.54
C VAL A 27 6.42 -12.96 -22.71
N ASP A 28 6.61 -14.27 -22.52
CA ASP A 28 7.29 -15.14 -23.48
C ASP A 28 6.37 -15.93 -24.43
N LYS A 29 5.06 -15.66 -24.49
CA LYS A 29 4.16 -16.41 -25.37
C LYS A 29 3.19 -15.50 -26.12
N GLU A 30 3.55 -15.27 -27.39
CA GLU A 30 2.73 -14.83 -28.52
C GLU A 30 1.75 -13.65 -28.35
N GLY A 31 1.88 -12.67 -29.24
CA GLY A 31 0.94 -11.57 -29.41
C GLY A 31 -0.49 -12.01 -29.77
N THR A 32 -1.42 -11.10 -29.48
CA THR A 32 -2.84 -11.08 -29.85
C THR A 32 -3.76 -12.06 -29.10
N THR A 33 -4.50 -11.55 -28.11
CA THR A 33 -5.97 -11.32 -28.22
C THR A 33 -6.62 -10.82 -26.91
N ARG A 34 -7.43 -9.76 -27.05
CA ARG A 34 -8.68 -9.35 -26.34
C ARG A 34 -8.71 -9.22 -24.80
N PRO A 35 -9.32 -8.15 -24.24
CA PRO A 35 -9.35 -7.96 -22.79
C PRO A 35 -10.30 -8.96 -22.13
N LYS A 36 -9.80 -9.76 -21.20
CA LYS A 36 -10.62 -10.43 -20.20
C LYS A 36 -11.15 -9.35 -19.25
N ASP A 37 -12.47 -9.28 -19.14
CA ASP A 37 -13.21 -8.34 -18.31
C ASP A 37 -12.70 -8.34 -16.84
N PRO A 38 -12.25 -7.21 -16.28
CA PRO A 38 -11.74 -7.14 -14.90
C PRO A 38 -12.86 -7.09 -13.84
N SER A 39 -14.11 -7.40 -14.18
CA SER A 39 -15.23 -7.39 -13.22
C SER A 39 -15.23 -8.54 -12.20
N VAL A 40 -14.22 -9.41 -12.13
CA VAL A 40 -14.18 -10.47 -11.11
C VAL A 40 -12.77 -10.61 -10.55
N ILE A 41 -12.32 -9.63 -9.78
CA ILE A 41 -11.34 -9.91 -8.73
C ILE A 41 -12.14 -10.53 -7.58
N LYS A 42 -12.38 -11.85 -7.65
CA LYS A 42 -12.57 -12.61 -6.42
C LYS A 42 -11.20 -12.58 -5.74
N PRO A 43 -11.05 -12.02 -4.52
CA PRO A 43 -9.81 -12.21 -3.78
C PRO A 43 -9.65 -13.72 -3.61
N SER A 44 -8.72 -14.30 -4.36
CA SER A 44 -8.29 -15.65 -4.09
C SER A 44 -7.75 -15.63 -2.67
N PRO A 45 -8.14 -16.55 -1.78
CA PRO A 45 -7.53 -16.62 -0.47
C PRO A 45 -6.08 -17.06 -0.69
N THR A 46 -5.16 -16.11 -0.72
CA THR A 46 -3.75 -16.41 -0.54
C THR A 46 -3.61 -16.94 0.89
N GLN A 47 -3.65 -18.27 0.98
CA GLN A 47 -3.36 -19.02 2.18
C GLN A 47 -1.84 -19.00 2.41
N GLY A 48 -1.41 -18.46 3.56
CA GLY A 48 -0.03 -18.52 4.08
C GLY A 48 0.80 -17.25 3.81
N GLY A 49 1.34 -16.54 4.81
CA GLY A 49 1.36 -16.73 6.25
C GLY A 49 2.03 -15.52 6.92
N SER A 50 1.66 -15.23 8.17
CA SER A 50 2.27 -14.21 9.04
C SER A 50 3.80 -14.17 8.90
N SER A 51 4.42 -15.34 8.77
CA SER A 51 5.87 -15.55 8.68
C SER A 51 6.59 -14.69 7.64
N THR A 52 6.03 -14.47 6.44
CA THR A 52 6.75 -13.70 5.41
C THR A 52 6.70 -12.21 5.69
N PHE A 53 5.56 -11.71 6.17
CA PHE A 53 5.41 -10.29 6.48
C PHE A 53 6.21 -9.89 7.72
N ASP A 54 6.19 -10.74 8.74
CA ASP A 54 6.97 -10.57 9.97
C ASP A 54 8.48 -10.59 9.67
N GLN A 55 8.92 -11.44 8.73
CA GLN A 55 10.30 -11.46 8.26
C GLN A 55 10.69 -10.16 7.57
N LEU A 56 9.83 -9.60 6.72
CA LEU A 56 10.09 -8.31 6.07
C LEU A 56 10.15 -7.16 7.07
N ALA A 57 9.28 -7.16 8.08
CA ALA A 57 9.32 -6.19 9.16
C ALA A 57 10.65 -6.27 9.94
N LEU A 58 11.14 -7.48 10.20
CA LEU A 58 12.41 -7.71 10.87
C LEU A 58 13.62 -7.27 10.00
N GLU A 59 13.62 -7.58 8.70
CA GLU A 59 14.66 -7.11 7.77
C GLU A 59 14.69 -5.58 7.72
N ALA A 60 13.51 -4.94 7.62
CA ALA A 60 13.40 -3.50 7.61
C ALA A 60 13.93 -2.87 8.90
N ALA A 61 13.59 -3.44 10.06
CA ALA A 61 14.06 -2.96 11.38
C ALA A 61 15.59 -2.92 11.49
N MET A 62 16.28 -3.86 10.84
CA MET A 62 17.75 -3.95 10.84
C MET A 62 18.42 -3.31 9.62
N CYS A 63 17.67 -2.65 8.74
CA CYS A 63 18.18 -2.19 7.45
C CYS A 63 19.20 -1.05 7.60
N THR A 64 20.43 -1.25 7.13
CA THR A 64 21.49 -0.21 7.12
C THR A 64 21.87 0.25 5.71
N ARG A 65 21.00 0.02 4.71
CA ARG A 65 21.31 0.24 3.29
C ARG A 65 21.38 1.72 2.85
N CYS A 66 20.95 2.67 3.68
CA CYS A 66 21.03 4.10 3.39
C CYS A 66 21.37 4.91 4.65
N VAL A 67 21.82 6.15 4.49
CA VAL A 67 22.28 7.03 5.59
C VAL A 67 21.23 7.29 6.69
N LEU A 68 19.94 7.08 6.42
CA LEU A 68 18.86 7.30 7.39
C LEU A 68 18.96 6.37 8.60
N HIS A 69 19.65 5.22 8.48
CA HIS A 69 19.85 4.31 9.61
C HIS A 69 20.73 4.90 10.73
N GLU A 70 21.52 5.93 10.41
CA GLU A 70 22.44 6.56 11.37
C GLU A 70 21.72 7.50 12.35
N THR A 71 20.57 8.05 11.95
CA THR A 71 19.86 9.09 12.71
C THR A 71 18.48 8.68 13.21
N ARG A 72 17.84 7.68 12.58
CA ARG A 72 16.54 7.19 13.03
C ARG A 72 16.63 6.54 14.41
N ASN A 73 15.57 6.69 15.20
CA ASN A 73 15.39 5.96 16.44
C ASN A 73 14.76 4.59 16.17
N ARG A 74 13.66 4.56 15.39
CA ARG A 74 12.92 3.34 15.09
C ARG A 74 12.50 3.31 13.63
N VAL A 75 12.54 2.12 13.04
CA VAL A 75 11.94 1.90 11.73
C VAL A 75 10.44 1.89 11.87
N VAL A 76 9.76 2.66 11.03
CA VAL A 76 8.31 2.73 10.95
C VAL A 76 7.86 1.94 9.73
N PHE A 77 7.70 0.62 9.91
CA PHE A 77 7.40 -0.30 8.81
C PHE A 77 5.99 -0.08 8.22
N GLY A 78 5.03 0.19 9.09
CA GLY A 78 3.63 0.43 8.76
C GLY A 78 2.70 -0.07 9.86
N SER A 79 1.42 0.27 9.75
CA SER A 79 0.41 -0.07 10.76
C SER A 79 -0.94 -0.34 10.10
N GLY A 80 -1.73 -1.21 10.72
CA GLY A 80 -3.10 -1.54 10.30
C GLY A 80 -3.22 -2.98 9.80
N ASN A 81 -4.24 -3.25 8.99
CA ASN A 81 -4.56 -4.59 8.54
C ASN A 81 -3.75 -4.96 7.29
N VAL A 82 -2.83 -5.92 7.43
CA VAL A 82 -1.97 -6.43 6.34
C VAL A 82 -2.76 -7.08 5.18
N LYS A 83 -4.05 -7.36 5.39
CA LYS A 83 -4.99 -7.86 4.37
C LYS A 83 -6.00 -6.81 3.91
N ALA A 84 -5.78 -5.54 4.24
CA ALA A 84 -6.66 -4.44 3.84
C ALA A 84 -6.77 -4.31 2.32
N SER A 85 -7.94 -3.86 1.85
CA SER A 85 -8.13 -3.50 0.44
C SER A 85 -7.50 -2.15 0.08
N TRP A 86 -7.23 -1.32 1.08
CA TRP A 86 -6.67 0.02 0.93
C TRP A 86 -5.28 0.08 1.54
N LEU A 87 -4.34 0.58 0.75
CA LEU A 87 -2.97 0.89 1.17
C LEU A 87 -2.74 2.40 1.02
N PHE A 88 -2.39 3.05 2.11
CA PHE A 88 -1.97 4.44 2.12
C PHE A 88 -0.45 4.50 2.29
N VAL A 89 0.23 5.21 1.38
CA VAL A 89 1.69 5.34 1.39
C VAL A 89 2.06 6.82 1.50
N GLY A 90 2.71 7.18 2.60
CA GLY A 90 3.32 8.49 2.81
C GLY A 90 4.74 8.58 2.27
N GLU A 91 5.35 9.74 2.46
CA GLU A 91 6.73 10.00 2.05
C GLU A 91 7.74 9.37 3.03
N ALA A 92 7.75 9.85 4.28
CA ALA A 92 8.71 9.43 5.30
C ALA A 92 8.10 9.56 6.70
N PRO A 93 8.63 8.82 7.69
CA PRO A 93 8.26 9.00 9.09
C PRO A 93 8.60 10.40 9.59
N GLY A 94 7.67 11.02 10.31
CA GLY A 94 7.93 12.24 11.05
C GLY A 94 8.59 11.97 12.40
N ARG A 95 8.80 13.03 13.18
CA ARG A 95 9.46 12.96 14.50
C ARG A 95 8.70 12.09 15.51
N GLU A 96 7.37 12.22 15.55
CA GLU A 96 6.57 11.43 16.51
C GLU A 96 6.50 9.97 16.08
N GLU A 97 6.41 9.71 14.77
CA GLU A 97 6.46 8.38 14.18
C GLU A 97 7.79 7.69 14.46
N ASP A 98 8.93 8.37 14.24
CA ASP A 98 10.26 7.84 14.55
C ASP A 98 10.42 7.52 16.05
N ARG A 99 9.79 8.31 16.93
CA ARG A 99 9.80 8.06 18.37
C ARG A 99 8.93 6.86 18.76
N SER A 100 7.72 6.76 18.22
CA SER A 100 6.76 5.70 18.59
C SER A 100 7.01 4.38 17.88
N GLY A 101 7.54 4.42 16.64
CA GLY A 101 7.57 3.28 15.72
C GLY A 101 6.26 3.09 14.94
N GLU A 102 5.27 3.98 15.12
CA GLU A 102 3.93 3.86 14.53
C GLU A 102 3.75 4.89 13.40
N ALA A 103 3.22 4.44 12.26
CA ALA A 103 3.04 5.30 11.09
C ALA A 103 1.94 6.34 11.35
N PHE A 104 2.07 7.58 10.87
CA PHE A 104 0.99 8.58 10.87
C PHE A 104 0.29 8.76 12.23
N VAL A 105 1.07 9.06 13.29
CA VAL A 105 0.54 9.38 14.63
C VAL A 105 0.58 10.87 14.94
N GLY A 106 1.33 11.66 14.15
CA GLY A 106 1.37 13.12 14.27
C GLY A 106 0.13 13.83 13.71
N ARG A 107 0.25 15.15 13.51
CA ARG A 107 -0.85 16.01 13.02
C ARG A 107 -1.41 15.55 11.67
N ALA A 108 -0.53 15.14 10.75
CA ALA A 108 -0.96 14.61 9.44
C ALA A 108 -1.75 13.30 9.59
N GLY A 109 -1.37 12.47 10.57
CA GLY A 109 -2.08 11.24 10.91
C GLY A 109 -3.49 11.47 11.47
N GLN A 110 -3.66 12.48 12.31
CA GLN A 110 -4.98 12.87 12.82
C GLN A 110 -5.91 13.34 11.67
N LEU A 111 -5.36 14.06 10.70
CA LEU A 111 -6.10 14.44 9.50
C LEU A 111 -6.47 13.22 8.66
N LEU A 112 -5.53 12.30 8.45
CA LEU A 112 -5.79 11.03 7.75
C LEU A 112 -6.91 10.23 8.45
N ASN A 113 -6.87 10.10 9.77
CA ASN A 113 -7.93 9.42 10.52
C ASN A 113 -9.30 10.09 10.31
N SER A 114 -9.35 11.42 10.27
CA SER A 114 -10.58 12.16 9.99
C SER A 114 -11.11 11.91 8.57
N MET A 115 -10.20 11.78 7.59
CA MET A 115 -10.55 11.43 6.21
C MET A 115 -11.05 9.98 6.09
N LEU A 116 -10.40 9.02 6.77
CA LEU A 116 -10.85 7.62 6.82
C LEU A 116 -12.25 7.53 7.41
N PHE A 117 -12.48 8.21 8.54
CA PHE A 117 -13.79 8.26 9.17
C PHE A 117 -14.86 8.82 8.23
N ALA A 118 -14.55 9.89 7.48
CA ALA A 118 -15.47 10.46 6.49
C ALA A 118 -15.77 9.49 5.32
N LEU A 119 -14.88 8.53 5.04
CA LEU A 119 -15.07 7.46 4.06
C LEU A 119 -15.79 6.23 4.66
N GLY A 120 -16.12 6.24 5.95
CA GLY A 120 -16.70 5.10 6.66
C GLY A 120 -15.70 3.96 6.89
N LEU A 121 -14.41 4.29 7.01
CA LEU A 121 -13.33 3.36 7.30
C LEU A 121 -12.72 3.69 8.66
N ASP A 122 -12.40 2.65 9.42
CA ASP A 122 -11.54 2.74 10.59
C ASP A 122 -10.08 2.51 10.19
N ARG A 123 -9.16 2.83 11.10
CA ARG A 123 -7.72 2.72 10.83
C ARG A 123 -7.27 1.26 10.65
N GLU A 124 -8.04 0.35 11.22
CA GLU A 124 -7.90 -1.09 11.23
C GLU A 124 -8.45 -1.72 9.94
N ASP A 125 -9.20 -0.96 9.13
CA ASP A 125 -9.67 -1.40 7.81
C ASP A 125 -8.64 -1.19 6.70
N VAL A 126 -7.55 -0.48 7.01
CA VAL A 126 -6.55 -0.02 6.05
C VAL A 126 -5.14 -0.44 6.48
N TYR A 127 -4.19 -0.45 5.54
CA TYR A 127 -2.77 -0.52 5.87
C TYR A 127 -2.10 0.80 5.50
N ILE A 128 -1.26 1.32 6.39
CA ILE A 128 -0.60 2.62 6.24
C ILE A 128 0.91 2.41 6.38
N ALA A 129 1.68 2.90 5.42
CA ALA A 129 3.15 2.82 5.40
C ALA A 129 3.78 4.09 4.80
N ASN A 130 5.12 4.13 4.74
CA ASN A 130 5.87 5.18 4.03
C ASN A 130 6.77 4.55 2.96
N VAL A 131 7.18 5.35 1.98
CA VAL A 131 8.14 4.91 0.96
C VAL A 131 9.60 4.94 1.45
N LEU A 132 9.91 5.77 2.45
CA LEU A 132 11.22 5.90 3.09
C LEU A 132 11.25 5.32 4.52
#